data_AF-A0A2W6AAI1-F1
#
_entry.id   AF-A0A2W6AAI1-F1
#
_cell.length_a   1.000
_cell.length_b   1.000
_cell.length_c   1.000
_cell.angle_alpha   90.00
_cell.angle_beta   90.00
_cell.angle_gamma   90.00
#
_symmetry.space_group_name_H-M   'P 1'
#
loop_
_entity.id
_entity.type
_entity.pdbx_description
1 polymer ?
#
loop_
_entity_poly.entity_id
_entity_poly.type
_entity_poly.pdbx_seq_one_letter_code
_entity_poly.pdbx_strand_id
1 'polypeptide(L)'
;MRPAWGLSAGQTLTVRELLTGLLVVSGNDAANGIALGTVGMERFVGAMNAQVAALGLHDSHFTGPVGLDDPEQYSSAYDLAAISTAAVRTYPLFRDIVTMRSADLPAAPGHPEFFLQSINLLLGMYPPATGIKPGWTGDAGYCEVAMAVRDGHRLISVLLNAPYSYSQSRHLLDWGFVQEGLPSTLPTPTPSAAPSPHG
;
A
#
# COMPACT_ATOMS: atom_id res chain seq x y z
N MET A 1 -1.52 -18.02 -3.85
CA MET A 1 -1.15 -17.55 -5.21
C MET A 1 -0.39 -16.25 -5.03
N ARG A 2 0.82 -16.09 -5.58
CA ARG A 2 1.58 -14.84 -5.43
C ARG A 2 0.98 -13.79 -6.38
N PRO A 3 0.72 -12.54 -5.96
CA PRO A 3 0.25 -11.51 -6.88
C PRO A 3 1.29 -11.32 -7.99
N ALA A 4 0.84 -11.33 -9.23
CA ALA A 4 1.62 -11.00 -10.41
C ALA A 4 0.71 -10.20 -11.34
N TRP A 5 1.26 -9.16 -11.97
CA TRP A 5 0.51 -8.41 -12.97
C TRP A 5 0.29 -9.26 -14.24
N GLY A 6 1.28 -10.08 -14.62
CA GLY A 6 1.22 -10.94 -15.78
C GLY A 6 2.13 -10.48 -16.92
N LEU A 7 3.25 -9.83 -16.59
CA LEU A 7 4.26 -9.43 -17.56
C LEU A 7 4.95 -10.66 -18.16
N SER A 8 5.26 -10.57 -19.45
CA SER A 8 6.02 -11.59 -20.19
C SER A 8 7.46 -11.14 -20.44
N ALA A 9 8.39 -12.09 -20.45
CA ALA A 9 9.77 -11.81 -20.82
C ALA A 9 9.85 -11.17 -22.22
N GLY A 10 10.75 -10.20 -22.38
CA GLY A 10 10.91 -9.43 -23.61
C GLY A 10 9.96 -8.22 -23.73
N GLN A 11 9.00 -8.06 -22.82
CA GLN A 11 8.21 -6.84 -22.78
C GLN A 11 9.03 -5.64 -22.30
N THR A 12 8.78 -4.49 -22.89
CA THR A 12 9.42 -3.21 -22.51
C THR A 12 8.34 -2.25 -22.05
N LEU A 13 8.45 -1.74 -20.83
CA LEU A 13 7.53 -0.78 -20.24
C LEU A 13 8.31 0.40 -19.68
N THR A 14 7.68 1.57 -19.63
CA THR A 14 8.25 2.73 -18.95
C THR A 14 8.28 2.52 -17.43
N VAL A 15 9.16 3.26 -16.73
CA VAL A 15 9.20 3.25 -15.26
C VAL A 15 7.85 3.63 -14.65
N ARG A 16 7.12 4.58 -15.27
CA ARG A 16 5.79 4.97 -14.82
C ARG A 16 4.81 3.80 -14.88
N GLU A 17 4.77 3.07 -15.99
CA GLU A 17 3.87 1.90 -16.15
C GLU A 17 4.22 0.79 -15.18
N LEU A 18 5.51 0.51 -14.96
CA LEU A 18 5.95 -0.46 -13.97
C LEU A 18 5.57 -0.04 -12.54
N LEU A 19 5.73 1.25 -12.19
CA LEU A 19 5.27 1.77 -10.89
C LEU A 19 3.74 1.67 -10.76
N THR A 20 2.99 1.90 -11.83
CA THR A 20 1.54 1.72 -11.83
C THR A 20 1.16 0.26 -11.56
N GLY A 21 1.74 -0.71 -12.29
CA GLY A 21 1.49 -2.12 -12.04
C GLY A 21 1.90 -2.59 -10.63
N LEU A 22 3.05 -2.11 -10.14
CA LEU A 22 3.51 -2.37 -8.78
C LEU A 22 2.51 -1.86 -7.72
N LEU A 23 2.08 -0.61 -7.83
CA LEU A 23 1.29 0.03 -6.77
C LEU A 23 -0.21 -0.29 -6.86
N VAL A 24 -0.75 -0.47 -8.06
CA VAL A 24 -2.20 -0.72 -8.28
C VAL A 24 -2.54 -2.20 -8.05
N VAL A 25 -1.77 -3.12 -8.63
CA VAL A 25 -2.08 -4.58 -8.58
C VAL A 25 -1.08 -5.40 -7.76
N SER A 26 -0.11 -4.75 -7.10
CA SER A 26 0.95 -5.45 -6.36
C SER A 26 1.80 -6.36 -7.25
N GLY A 27 2.06 -5.94 -8.49
CA GLY A 27 2.81 -6.72 -9.48
C GLY A 27 4.25 -6.99 -9.03
N ASN A 28 4.52 -8.21 -8.55
CA ASN A 28 5.87 -8.63 -8.16
C ASN A 28 6.85 -8.65 -9.34
N ASP A 29 6.34 -9.01 -10.52
CA ASP A 29 7.03 -8.93 -11.81
C ASP A 29 7.44 -7.49 -12.14
N ALA A 30 6.57 -6.51 -11.89
CA ALA A 30 6.94 -5.10 -12.06
C ALA A 30 8.02 -4.64 -11.06
N ALA A 31 7.90 -4.99 -9.78
CA ALA A 31 8.92 -4.67 -8.77
C ALA A 31 10.30 -5.25 -9.14
N ASN A 32 10.33 -6.54 -9.49
CA ASN A 32 11.57 -7.19 -9.94
C ASN A 32 12.08 -6.60 -11.25
N GLY A 33 11.20 -6.28 -12.19
CA GLY A 33 11.53 -5.63 -13.46
C GLY A 33 12.18 -4.26 -13.27
N ILE A 34 11.67 -3.45 -12.34
CA ILE A 34 12.29 -2.17 -11.96
C ILE A 34 13.69 -2.40 -11.39
N ALA A 35 13.84 -3.31 -10.43
CA ALA A 35 15.12 -3.58 -9.78
C ALA A 35 16.18 -4.06 -10.79
N LEU A 36 15.85 -5.09 -11.58
CA LEU A 36 16.75 -5.69 -12.56
C LEU A 36 17.01 -4.77 -13.76
N GLY A 37 16.02 -4.01 -14.21
CA GLY A 37 16.11 -3.14 -15.37
C GLY A 37 16.80 -1.79 -15.11
N THR A 38 17.07 -1.43 -13.85
CA THR A 38 17.68 -0.14 -13.50
C THR A 38 19.10 -0.30 -12.96
N VAL A 39 19.25 -0.85 -11.75
CA VAL A 39 20.52 -0.89 -11.01
C VAL A 39 20.97 -2.32 -10.68
N GLY A 40 20.13 -3.32 -10.98
CA GLY A 40 20.33 -4.70 -10.56
C GLY A 40 19.81 -4.95 -9.14
N MET A 41 19.44 -6.21 -8.86
CA MET A 41 18.76 -6.59 -7.61
C MET A 41 19.54 -6.21 -6.35
N GLU A 42 20.82 -6.56 -6.28
CA GLU A 42 21.67 -6.31 -5.11
C GLU A 42 21.75 -4.82 -4.78
N ARG A 43 22.01 -3.97 -5.80
CA ARG A 43 22.09 -2.51 -5.61
C ARG A 43 20.73 -1.91 -5.27
N PHE A 44 19.64 -2.47 -5.80
CA PHE A 44 18.30 -2.01 -5.49
C PHE A 44 17.95 -2.28 -4.02
N VAL A 45 18.17 -3.50 -3.53
CA VAL A 45 17.95 -3.87 -2.12
C VAL A 45 18.88 -3.07 -1.19
N GLY A 46 20.15 -2.88 -1.58
CA GLY A 46 21.08 -2.01 -0.86
C GLY A 46 20.56 -0.57 -0.77
N ALA A 47 19.99 -0.03 -1.84
CA ALA A 47 19.39 1.30 -1.84
C ALA A 47 18.13 1.39 -0.97
N MET A 48 17.29 0.35 -0.92
CA MET A 48 16.13 0.28 -0.02
C MET A 48 16.56 0.37 1.45
N ASN A 49 17.57 -0.42 1.84
CA ASN A 49 18.08 -0.41 3.21
C ASN A 49 18.83 0.90 3.55
N ALA A 50 19.55 1.48 2.57
CA ALA A 50 20.18 2.79 2.75
C ALA A 50 19.14 3.91 2.96
N GLN A 51 17.97 3.83 2.32
CA GLN A 51 16.88 4.80 2.50
C GLN A 51 16.31 4.75 3.93
N VAL A 52 16.03 3.58 4.49
CA VAL A 52 15.53 3.48 5.88
C VAL A 52 16.58 3.93 6.90
N ALA A 53 17.85 3.58 6.67
CA ALA A 53 18.95 4.08 7.50
C ALA A 53 19.07 5.61 7.46
N ALA A 54 18.96 6.22 6.26
CA ALA A 54 19.03 7.67 6.10
C ALA A 54 17.84 8.41 6.77
N LEU A 55 16.71 7.74 6.93
CA LEU A 55 15.54 8.25 7.66
C LEU A 55 15.62 8.00 9.17
N GLY A 56 16.65 7.31 9.66
CA GLY A 56 16.79 6.94 11.08
C GLY A 56 15.77 5.89 11.54
N LEU A 57 15.34 5.02 10.61
CA LEU A 57 14.34 3.98 10.87
C LEU A 57 15.08 2.67 11.16
N HIS A 58 14.98 2.20 12.41
CA HIS A 58 15.82 1.13 12.95
C HIS A 58 15.12 -0.23 13.02
N ASP A 59 13.80 -0.27 12.83
CA ASP A 59 13.00 -1.48 12.94
C ASP A 59 12.59 -1.99 11.56
N SER A 60 13.43 -1.77 10.53
CA SER A 60 13.17 -2.19 9.15
C SER A 60 14.42 -2.76 8.46
N HIS A 61 14.24 -3.89 7.78
CA HIS A 61 15.22 -4.47 6.87
C HIS A 61 14.49 -5.15 5.71
N PHE A 62 14.97 -4.93 4.48
CA PHE A 62 14.39 -5.47 3.26
C PHE A 62 15.36 -6.44 2.59
N THR A 63 14.87 -7.62 2.22
CA THR A 63 15.66 -8.64 1.49
C THR A 63 15.30 -8.66 0.00
N GLY A 64 14.19 -8.03 -0.37
CA GLY A 64 13.76 -7.90 -1.76
C GLY A 64 12.69 -6.81 -1.99
N PRO A 65 12.34 -6.53 -3.25
CA PRO A 65 11.43 -5.43 -3.59
C PRO A 65 9.94 -5.80 -3.51
N VAL A 66 9.61 -7.05 -3.13
CA VAL A 66 8.26 -7.62 -3.29
C VAL A 66 7.55 -8.01 -1.99
N GLY A 67 8.21 -7.92 -0.83
CA GLY A 67 7.55 -8.18 0.46
C GLY A 67 7.21 -9.65 0.75
N LEU A 68 7.83 -10.61 0.05
CA LEU A 68 7.64 -12.04 0.32
C LEU A 68 8.29 -12.46 1.66
N ASP A 69 7.78 -13.54 2.26
CA ASP A 69 8.26 -14.06 3.54
C ASP A 69 9.76 -14.41 3.47
N ASP A 70 10.51 -13.82 4.41
CA ASP A 70 11.93 -14.02 4.64
C ASP A 70 12.21 -13.65 6.11
N PRO A 71 12.92 -14.48 6.90
CA PRO A 71 13.21 -14.17 8.31
C PRO A 71 13.96 -12.85 8.53
N GLU A 72 14.72 -12.39 7.54
CA GLU A 72 15.41 -11.11 7.59
C GLU A 72 14.56 -9.96 7.04
N GLN A 73 13.37 -10.21 6.48
CA GLN A 73 12.49 -9.15 5.99
C GLN A 73 11.48 -8.73 7.05
N TYR A 74 11.65 -7.53 7.58
CA TYR A 74 10.78 -6.99 8.62
C TYR A 74 10.64 -5.47 8.53
N SER A 75 9.59 -4.95 9.17
CA SER A 75 9.39 -3.52 9.40
C SER A 75 8.52 -3.33 10.66
N SER A 76 8.36 -2.10 11.12
CA SER A 76 7.43 -1.73 12.19
C SER A 76 6.30 -0.84 11.66
N ALA A 77 5.21 -0.73 12.42
CA ALA A 77 4.11 0.17 12.06
C ALA A 77 4.57 1.64 12.00
N TYR A 78 5.49 2.02 12.88
CA TYR A 78 6.08 3.36 12.91
C TYR A 78 6.95 3.63 11.68
N ASP A 79 7.85 2.73 11.33
CA ASP A 79 8.75 2.89 10.19
C ASP A 79 7.98 2.97 8.88
N LEU A 80 6.98 2.10 8.68
CA LEU A 80 6.11 2.16 7.50
C LEU A 80 5.32 3.47 7.42
N ALA A 81 4.86 4.01 8.55
CA ALA A 81 4.20 5.31 8.59
C ALA A 81 5.17 6.44 8.20
N ALA A 82 6.42 6.38 8.66
CA ALA A 82 7.47 7.36 8.34
C ALA A 82 7.87 7.30 6.86
N ILE A 83 8.13 6.09 6.32
CA ILE A 83 8.43 5.85 4.89
C ILE A 83 7.29 6.40 4.04
N SER A 84 6.06 6.07 4.38
CA SER A 84 4.89 6.50 3.62
C SER A 84 4.68 8.00 3.68
N THR A 85 4.90 8.61 4.84
CA THR A 85 4.85 10.07 5.01
C THR A 85 5.90 10.75 4.13
N ALA A 86 7.15 10.24 4.14
CA ALA A 86 8.23 10.76 3.30
C ALA A 86 7.89 10.63 1.80
N ALA A 87 7.37 9.47 1.37
CA ALA A 87 7.00 9.22 -0.01
C ALA A 87 5.87 10.13 -0.50
N VAL A 88 4.80 10.26 0.30
CA VAL A 88 3.65 11.13 0.00
C VAL A 88 4.05 12.59 -0.09
N ARG A 89 4.95 13.06 0.77
CA ARG A 89 5.40 14.46 0.77
C ARG A 89 6.32 14.76 -0.42
N THR A 90 7.18 13.82 -0.79
CA THR A 90 8.28 14.07 -1.72
C THR A 90 7.91 13.78 -3.17
N TYR A 91 7.08 12.76 -3.43
CA TYR A 91 6.89 12.22 -4.78
C TYR A 91 5.45 12.39 -5.26
N PRO A 92 5.15 13.42 -6.09
CA PRO A 92 3.83 13.61 -6.69
C PRO A 92 3.36 12.37 -7.47
N LEU A 93 4.25 11.74 -8.23
CA LEU A 93 3.95 10.52 -8.99
C LEU A 93 3.43 9.38 -8.10
N PHE A 94 4.02 9.21 -6.91
CA PHE A 94 3.56 8.19 -5.97
C PHE A 94 2.13 8.48 -5.54
N ARG A 95 1.81 9.72 -5.16
CA ARG A 95 0.44 10.12 -4.79
C ARG A 95 -0.55 9.89 -5.93
N ASP A 96 -0.18 10.28 -7.15
CA ASP A 96 -1.05 10.12 -8.31
C ASP A 96 -1.41 8.65 -8.52
N ILE A 97 -0.42 7.75 -8.47
CA ILE A 97 -0.64 6.32 -8.71
C ILE A 97 -1.44 5.66 -7.58
N VAL A 98 -1.09 5.89 -6.31
CA VAL A 98 -1.74 5.17 -5.20
C VAL A 98 -3.22 5.54 -5.00
N THR A 99 -3.66 6.67 -5.58
CA THR A 99 -5.09 7.07 -5.58
C THR A 99 -5.91 6.37 -6.66
N MET A 100 -5.28 5.71 -7.63
CA MET A 100 -5.97 5.08 -8.75
C MET A 100 -6.83 3.90 -8.28
N ARG A 101 -8.12 3.94 -8.62
CA ARG A 101 -9.04 2.79 -8.49
C ARG A 101 -8.86 1.79 -9.64
N SER A 102 -8.47 2.28 -10.80
CA SER A 102 -8.08 1.51 -11.97
C SER A 102 -7.08 2.28 -12.81
N ALA A 103 -6.38 1.60 -13.70
CA ALA A 103 -5.50 2.21 -14.69
C ALA A 103 -5.57 1.45 -16.02
N ASP A 104 -5.79 2.19 -17.09
CA ASP A 104 -5.74 1.70 -18.47
C ASP A 104 -4.36 2.04 -19.05
N LEU A 105 -3.60 1.02 -19.39
CA LEU A 105 -2.31 1.16 -20.09
C LEU A 105 -2.51 0.72 -21.54
N PRO A 106 -2.54 1.66 -22.51
CA PRO A 106 -2.76 1.30 -23.90
C PRO A 106 -1.59 0.46 -24.43
N ALA A 107 -1.83 -0.29 -25.50
CA ALA A 107 -0.77 -1.01 -26.19
C ALA A 107 0.30 -0.05 -26.70
N ALA A 108 1.57 -0.44 -26.56
CA ALA A 108 2.72 0.33 -27.03
C ALA A 108 3.78 -0.59 -27.65
N PRO A 109 4.76 -0.05 -28.40
CA PRO A 109 5.87 -0.87 -28.87
C PRO A 109 6.58 -1.55 -27.69
N GLY A 110 6.42 -2.87 -27.58
CA GLY A 110 7.04 -3.67 -26.53
C GLY A 110 6.07 -4.27 -25.51
N HIS A 111 4.79 -3.91 -25.47
CA HIS A 111 3.81 -4.59 -24.61
C HIS A 111 2.36 -4.45 -25.12
N PRO A 112 1.47 -5.42 -24.82
CA PRO A 112 0.04 -5.29 -25.12
C PRO A 112 -0.62 -4.25 -24.21
N GLU A 113 -1.89 -3.95 -24.46
CA GLU A 113 -2.68 -3.18 -23.52
C GLU A 113 -2.89 -3.93 -22.19
N PHE A 114 -3.03 -3.20 -21.09
CA PHE A 114 -3.35 -3.73 -19.77
C PHE A 114 -4.47 -2.93 -19.11
N PHE A 115 -5.43 -3.64 -18.52
CA PHE A 115 -6.44 -3.09 -17.64
C PHE A 115 -6.12 -3.48 -16.20
N LEU A 116 -5.86 -2.49 -15.33
CA LEU A 116 -5.48 -2.71 -13.94
C LEU A 116 -6.61 -2.27 -13.02
N GLN A 117 -7.06 -3.18 -12.16
CA GLN A 117 -8.00 -2.84 -11.08
C GLN A 117 -7.25 -2.81 -9.76
N SER A 118 -7.38 -1.72 -9.02
CA SER A 118 -6.71 -1.58 -7.73
C SER A 118 -7.16 -2.65 -6.75
N ILE A 119 -6.19 -3.30 -6.11
CA ILE A 119 -6.46 -4.25 -5.02
C ILE A 119 -6.75 -3.55 -3.68
N ASN A 120 -6.58 -2.22 -3.63
CA ASN A 120 -6.87 -1.43 -2.44
C ASN A 120 -8.39 -1.19 -2.33
N LEU A 121 -9.07 -2.09 -1.61
CA LEU A 121 -10.52 -2.02 -1.40
C LEU A 121 -10.95 -0.75 -0.65
N LEU A 122 -10.08 -0.17 0.19
CA LEU A 122 -10.42 1.03 0.96
C LEU A 122 -10.78 2.21 0.05
N LEU A 123 -10.14 2.32 -1.12
CA LEU A 123 -10.43 3.37 -2.11
C LEU A 123 -11.90 3.36 -2.55
N GLY A 124 -12.56 2.21 -2.59
CA GLY A 124 -13.98 2.08 -2.92
C GLY A 124 -14.93 2.14 -1.72
N MET A 125 -14.43 1.88 -0.51
CA MET A 125 -15.23 1.73 0.70
C MET A 125 -15.27 2.97 1.60
N TYR A 126 -14.27 3.84 1.50
CA TYR A 126 -14.16 5.01 2.36
C TYR A 126 -13.91 6.27 1.50
N PRO A 127 -14.90 7.16 1.34
CA PRO A 127 -14.79 8.31 0.43
C PRO A 127 -13.55 9.20 0.67
N PRO A 128 -13.08 9.45 1.91
CA PRO A 128 -11.85 10.20 2.15
C PRO A 128 -10.56 9.47 1.78
N ALA A 129 -10.60 8.16 1.50
CA ALA A 129 -9.41 7.37 1.22
C ALA A 129 -8.70 7.82 -0.06
N THR A 130 -7.38 7.94 0.03
CA THR A 130 -6.48 8.37 -1.04
C THR A 130 -5.28 7.43 -1.20
N GLY A 131 -5.42 6.18 -0.74
CA GLY A 131 -4.56 5.07 -1.17
C GLY A 131 -3.51 4.60 -0.16
N ILE A 132 -2.30 4.45 -0.68
CA ILE A 132 -1.13 3.70 -0.22
C ILE A 132 -1.17 2.22 -0.64
N LYS A 133 -1.30 1.23 0.26
CA LYS A 133 -1.03 -0.15 -0.15
C LYS A 133 -1.49 -1.23 0.86
N PRO A 134 -2.26 -2.24 0.41
CA PRO A 134 -2.47 -3.48 1.16
C PRO A 134 -1.33 -4.49 0.92
N GLY A 135 -1.16 -5.44 1.84
CA GLY A 135 -0.22 -6.55 1.74
C GLY A 135 -0.74 -7.80 2.47
N TRP A 136 -0.31 -8.97 2.00
CA TRP A 136 -0.60 -10.24 2.65
C TRP A 136 0.44 -11.29 2.31
N THR A 137 0.89 -12.01 3.33
CA THR A 137 1.69 -13.25 3.20
C THR A 137 1.28 -14.24 4.30
N GLY A 138 1.90 -15.42 4.31
CA GLY A 138 1.62 -16.42 5.33
C GLY A 138 2.07 -15.95 6.71
N ASP A 139 3.26 -15.37 6.79
CA ASP A 139 3.87 -14.98 8.07
C ASP A 139 3.42 -13.59 8.53
N ALA A 140 3.24 -12.63 7.60
CA ALA A 140 2.86 -11.25 7.96
C ALA A 140 1.35 -11.08 8.25
N GLY A 141 0.51 -12.01 7.78
CA GLY A 141 -0.94 -11.84 7.79
C GLY A 141 -1.40 -10.63 6.95
N TYR A 142 -2.61 -10.14 7.21
CA TYR A 142 -3.14 -8.97 6.50
C TYR A 142 -2.50 -7.68 7.01
N CYS A 143 -1.85 -6.94 6.12
CA CYS A 143 -1.25 -5.66 6.42
C CYS A 143 -1.86 -4.57 5.52
N GLU A 144 -1.94 -3.35 6.03
CA GLU A 144 -2.43 -2.20 5.27
C GLU A 144 -1.71 -0.94 5.74
N VAL A 145 -1.12 -0.23 4.78
CA VAL A 145 -0.86 1.19 4.97
C VAL A 145 -1.91 1.94 4.17
N ALA A 146 -2.65 2.82 4.82
CA ALA A 146 -3.74 3.58 4.21
C ALA A 146 -3.58 5.07 4.45
N MET A 147 -3.98 5.87 3.46
CA MET A 147 -4.05 7.33 3.55
C MET A 147 -5.49 7.80 3.34
N ALA A 148 -5.89 8.83 4.08
CA ALA A 148 -7.11 9.57 3.81
C ALA A 148 -6.89 11.09 3.90
N VAL A 149 -7.69 11.83 3.14
CA VAL A 149 -7.70 13.30 3.15
C VAL A 149 -9.13 13.81 3.33
N ARG A 150 -9.35 14.70 4.30
CA ARG A 150 -10.64 15.35 4.55
C ARG A 150 -10.42 16.76 5.08
N ASP A 151 -11.07 17.74 4.47
CA ASP A 151 -11.04 19.16 4.87
C ASP A 151 -9.62 19.72 5.12
N GLY A 152 -8.66 19.33 4.27
CA GLY A 152 -7.26 19.76 4.37
C GLY A 152 -6.40 18.92 5.33
N HIS A 153 -7.00 18.08 6.17
CA HIS A 153 -6.28 17.13 7.02
C HIS A 153 -5.88 15.89 6.21
N ARG A 154 -4.66 15.40 6.41
CA ARG A 154 -4.15 14.18 5.79
C ARG A 154 -3.63 13.25 6.86
N LEU A 155 -4.22 12.06 6.94
CA LEU A 155 -3.88 11.04 7.92
C LEU A 155 -3.37 9.79 7.22
N ILE A 156 -2.45 9.09 7.88
CA ILE A 156 -1.95 7.77 7.49
C ILE A 156 -2.21 6.80 8.65
N SER A 157 -2.73 5.62 8.34
CA SER A 157 -2.86 4.50 9.27
C SER A 157 -2.02 3.32 8.80
N VAL A 158 -1.40 2.61 9.74
CA VAL A 158 -0.67 1.37 9.48
C VAL A 158 -1.23 0.27 10.36
N LEU A 159 -1.62 -0.84 9.74
CA LEU A 159 -2.07 -2.06 10.41
C LEU A 159 -1.20 -3.22 9.97
N LEU A 160 -0.73 -4.01 10.93
CA LEU A 160 0.08 -5.19 10.73
C LEU A 160 -0.62 -6.41 11.33
N ASN A 161 -0.62 -7.54 10.62
CA ASN A 161 -1.30 -8.77 11.02
C ASN A 161 -2.75 -8.55 11.53
N ALA A 162 -3.53 -7.77 10.77
CA ALA A 162 -4.86 -7.32 11.12
C ALA A 162 -5.90 -7.83 10.11
N PRO A 163 -6.63 -8.92 10.42
CA PRO A 163 -7.73 -9.39 9.57
C PRO A 163 -8.74 -8.27 9.29
N TYR A 164 -9.26 -8.17 8.06
CA TYR A 164 -10.14 -7.06 7.65
C TYR A 164 -9.48 -5.67 7.78
N SER A 165 -8.18 -5.59 7.49
CA SER A 165 -7.34 -4.38 7.59
C SER A 165 -7.96 -3.14 6.95
N TYR A 166 -8.63 -3.26 5.80
CA TYR A 166 -9.32 -2.14 5.15
C TYR A 166 -10.47 -1.59 6.01
N SER A 167 -11.29 -2.45 6.62
CA SER A 167 -12.39 -2.03 7.50
C SER A 167 -11.87 -1.41 8.80
N GLN A 168 -10.80 -1.97 9.35
CA GLN A 168 -10.14 -1.43 10.53
C GLN A 168 -9.47 -0.07 10.24
N SER A 169 -8.79 0.06 9.10
CA SER A 169 -8.16 1.32 8.66
C SER A 169 -9.20 2.42 8.49
N ARG A 170 -10.37 2.10 7.92
CA ARG A 170 -11.51 3.02 7.85
C ARG A 170 -11.88 3.58 9.22
N HIS A 171 -12.03 2.73 10.24
CA HIS A 171 -12.37 3.16 11.59
C HIS A 171 -11.24 3.98 12.23
N LEU A 172 -9.98 3.55 12.07
CA LEU A 172 -8.83 4.24 12.65
C LEU A 172 -8.62 5.62 12.04
N LEU A 173 -8.77 5.75 10.71
CA LEU A 173 -8.67 7.03 10.01
C LEU A 173 -9.83 7.96 10.39
N ASP A 174 -11.07 7.46 10.48
CA ASP A 174 -12.20 8.29 10.89
C ASP A 174 -12.06 8.74 12.35
N TRP A 175 -11.60 7.86 13.25
CA TRP A 175 -11.25 8.24 14.62
C TRP A 175 -10.17 9.32 14.64
N GLY A 176 -9.12 9.19 13.83
CA GLY A 176 -8.07 10.19 13.71
C GLY A 176 -8.60 11.55 13.27
N PHE A 177 -9.51 11.59 12.30
CA PHE A 177 -10.14 12.85 11.91
C PHE A 177 -11.04 13.45 13.01
N VAL A 178 -11.66 12.62 13.85
CA VAL A 178 -12.37 13.10 15.05
C VAL A 178 -11.41 13.76 16.04
N GLN A 179 -10.21 13.22 16.21
CA GLN A 179 -9.17 13.87 17.03
C GLN A 179 -8.71 15.21 16.45
N GLU A 180 -8.77 15.35 15.12
CA GLU A 180 -8.51 16.60 14.40
C GLU A 180 -9.70 17.59 14.41
N GLY A 181 -10.79 17.27 15.10
CA GLY A 181 -11.96 18.14 15.25
C GLY A 181 -13.01 18.03 14.13
N LEU A 182 -12.89 17.05 13.24
CA LEU A 182 -13.87 16.78 12.18
C LEU A 182 -14.96 15.79 12.66
N PRO A 183 -16.21 15.89 12.19
CA PRO A 183 -17.26 14.93 12.57
C PRO A 183 -16.97 13.52 12.02
N SER A 184 -17.40 12.49 12.75
CA SER A 184 -17.35 11.11 12.24
C SER A 184 -18.24 10.96 11.01
N THR A 185 -17.78 10.20 10.02
CA THR A 185 -18.56 9.86 8.81
C THR A 185 -19.04 8.41 8.82
N LEU A 186 -18.70 7.66 9.88
CA LEU A 186 -19.10 6.27 10.01
C LEU A 186 -20.46 6.17 10.70
N PRO A 187 -21.27 5.14 10.38
CA PRO A 187 -22.50 4.91 11.10
C PRO A 187 -22.22 4.77 12.60
N THR A 188 -23.02 5.42 13.44
CA THR A 188 -23.00 5.18 14.88
C THR A 188 -23.25 3.69 15.11
N PRO A 189 -22.41 2.99 15.89
CA PRO A 189 -22.68 1.60 16.22
C PRO A 189 -24.05 1.52 16.89
N THR A 190 -24.98 0.76 16.31
CA THR A 190 -26.21 0.42 17.01
C THR A 190 -25.82 -0.35 18.26
N PRO A 191 -26.27 0.04 19.47
CA PRO A 191 -26.02 -0.75 20.67
C PRO A 191 -26.44 -2.19 20.40
N SER A 192 -25.52 -3.13 20.58
CA SER A 192 -25.87 -4.55 20.52
C SER A 192 -26.95 -4.78 21.57
N ALA A 193 -28.10 -5.33 21.16
CA ALA A 193 -29.13 -5.72 22.10
C ALA A 193 -28.47 -6.59 23.17
N ALA A 194 -28.62 -6.19 24.45
CA ALA A 194 -28.10 -6.97 25.55
C ALA A 194 -28.53 -8.43 25.36
N PRO A 195 -27.64 -9.42 25.55
CA PRO A 195 -28.04 -10.81 25.44
C PRO A 195 -29.25 -11.02 26.35
N SER A 196 -30.34 -11.54 25.77
CA SER A 196 -31.55 -11.88 26.51
C SER A 196 -31.13 -12.75 27.70
N PRO A 197 -31.55 -12.44 28.94
CA PRO A 197 -31.34 -13.35 30.04
C PRO A 197 -32.15 -14.61 29.70
N HIS A 198 -31.46 -15.67 29.27
CA HIS A 198 -32.07 -16.98 29.13
C HIS A 198 -32.60 -17.40 30.50
N GLY A 199 -33.92 -17.63 30.56
CA GLY A 199 -34.61 -18.27 31.67
C GLY A 199 -34.58 -19.80 31.57
#